data_AF-A0A9R0WUF5-F1
#
_entry.id   AF-A0A9R0WUF5-F1
#
_cell.length_a   1.000
_cell.length_b   1.000
_cell.length_c   1.000
_cell.angle_alpha   90.00
_cell.angle_beta   90.00
_cell.angle_gamma   90.00
#
_symmetry.space_group_name_H-M   'P 1'
#
loop_
_entity.id
_entity.type
_entity.pdbx_description
1 polymer ?
#
loop_
_entity_poly.entity_id
_entity_poly.type
_entity_poly.pdbx_seq_one_letter_code
_entity_poly.pdbx_strand_id
1 'polypeptide(L)'
;MVNEALQRVPNDNGNKYIDEVNQIRDSLAIMGNNSTAFSLPQGKTLNGKEFVSFLQQILEALNKGEIPSTGSLVEIFNKAILERCLKVYKEKLEGLRLPVPVEKLQQIHEVANGEAKLLFDKQHFGKHHAVQSILKLEDEITKVYKNFLLANEYQSSKLCEARFSECEDQMDHLQVLKLPSMAKFNAGFFYCNRTFVMECVGPAKERYDHRMSKMLLKSRALFIKEYNNKLFNWLVTFALVMVVLGRFVIKFFLLEIAAWVMFIFLETYTRMFWSAESLYYNPAWHIIVSSWETIVYSPLLDLDRWAIPIALLLLFWLFYWRCFARRKRGSRSVLPLYKNSHKNSSRPRSD
;
A
#
# COMPACT_ATOMS: atom_id res chain seq x y z
N MET A 1 -25.84 -56.06 40.61
CA MET A 1 -27.03 -55.61 39.82
C MET A 1 -27.27 -56.47 38.58
N VAL A 2 -26.51 -56.39 37.48
CA VAL A 2 -26.83 -57.18 36.25
C VAL A 2 -26.59 -58.68 36.44
N ASN A 3 -25.45 -59.08 37.02
CA ASN A 3 -25.13 -60.50 37.27
C ASN A 3 -26.07 -61.18 38.28
N GLU A 4 -26.76 -60.38 39.09
CA GLU A 4 -27.69 -60.83 40.14
C GLU A 4 -29.09 -61.05 39.56
N ALA A 5 -29.49 -60.22 38.59
CA ALA A 5 -30.75 -60.36 37.84
C ALA A 5 -30.76 -61.55 36.86
N LEU A 6 -29.57 -62.03 36.47
CA LEU A 6 -29.38 -63.15 35.54
C LEU A 6 -29.24 -64.51 36.23
N GLN A 7 -29.27 -64.57 37.57
CA GLN A 7 -29.22 -65.84 38.29
C GLN A 7 -30.53 -66.63 38.10
N ARG A 8 -30.40 -67.96 38.07
CA ARG A 8 -31.56 -68.85 38.03
C ARG A 8 -32.42 -68.65 39.28
N VAL A 9 -33.74 -68.72 39.08
CA VAL A 9 -34.72 -68.74 40.17
C VAL A 9 -34.94 -70.19 40.60
N PRO A 10 -34.93 -70.50 41.91
CA PRO A 10 -35.22 -71.84 42.43
C PRO A 10 -36.56 -72.38 41.93
N ASN A 11 -36.60 -73.64 41.52
CA ASN A 11 -37.80 -74.29 40.98
C ASN A 11 -38.11 -75.61 41.72
N ASP A 12 -38.28 -75.53 43.04
CA ASP A 12 -38.43 -76.71 43.91
C ASP A 12 -39.72 -77.52 43.64
N ASN A 13 -40.70 -76.90 42.97
CA ASN A 13 -42.00 -77.49 42.65
C ASN A 13 -42.09 -78.02 41.19
N GLY A 14 -41.00 -77.96 40.41
CA GLY A 14 -40.99 -78.44 39.02
C GLY A 14 -41.92 -77.66 38.08
N ASN A 15 -42.11 -76.35 38.33
CA ASN A 15 -42.98 -75.51 37.52
C ASN A 15 -42.34 -75.22 36.16
N LYS A 16 -42.97 -75.70 35.10
CA LYS A 16 -42.53 -75.54 33.71
C LYS A 16 -42.27 -74.08 33.30
N TYR A 17 -43.05 -73.12 33.81
CA TYR A 17 -42.86 -71.71 33.48
C TYR A 17 -41.59 -71.12 34.10
N ILE A 18 -41.18 -71.63 35.27
CA ILE A 18 -39.93 -71.21 35.92
C ILE A 18 -38.73 -71.76 35.15
N ASP A 19 -38.85 -72.98 34.58
CA ASP A 19 -37.82 -73.54 33.72
C ASP A 19 -37.64 -72.74 32.42
N GLU A 20 -38.73 -72.31 31.78
CA GLU A 20 -38.68 -71.44 30.60
C GLU A 20 -38.04 -70.08 30.91
N VAL A 21 -38.37 -69.47 32.05
CA VAL A 21 -37.73 -68.22 32.49
C VAL A 21 -36.24 -68.42 32.77
N ASN A 22 -35.86 -69.53 33.40
CA ASN A 22 -34.45 -69.84 33.65
C ASN A 22 -33.68 -70.11 32.35
N GLN A 23 -34.31 -70.73 31.35
CA GLN A 23 -33.74 -70.91 30.01
C GLN A 23 -33.50 -69.57 29.29
N ILE A 24 -34.42 -68.61 29.44
CA ILE A 24 -34.26 -67.24 28.92
C ILE A 24 -33.11 -66.53 29.64
N ARG A 25 -33.04 -66.62 30.97
CA ARG A 25 -31.94 -66.02 31.76
C ARG A 25 -30.59 -66.59 31.41
N ASP A 26 -30.48 -67.90 31.24
CA ASP A 26 -29.24 -68.57 30.82
C ASP A 26 -28.82 -68.10 29.42
N SER A 27 -29.78 -67.98 28.49
CA SER A 27 -29.54 -67.46 27.14
C SER A 27 -29.06 -66.00 27.16
N LEU A 28 -29.66 -65.16 28.00
CA LEU A 28 -29.27 -63.77 28.21
C LEU A 28 -27.91 -63.64 28.90
N ALA A 29 -27.58 -64.54 29.83
CA ALA A 29 -26.27 -64.57 30.49
C ALA A 29 -25.16 -64.97 29.50
N ILE A 30 -25.41 -65.95 28.63
CA ILE A 30 -24.48 -66.33 27.55
C ILE A 30 -24.30 -65.15 26.58
N MET A 31 -25.39 -64.48 26.20
CA MET A 31 -25.33 -63.31 25.34
C MET A 31 -24.58 -62.16 26.00
N GLY A 32 -24.84 -61.85 27.27
CA GLY A 32 -24.16 -60.79 28.02
C GLY A 32 -22.66 -61.03 28.19
N ASN A 33 -22.25 -62.28 28.41
CA ASN A 33 -20.85 -62.66 28.57
C ASN A 33 -20.07 -62.69 27.23
N ASN A 34 -20.75 -62.98 26.11
CA ASN A 34 -20.14 -63.05 24.78
C ASN A 34 -20.33 -61.79 23.91
N SER A 35 -21.15 -60.84 24.36
CA SER A 35 -21.48 -59.67 23.55
C SER A 35 -20.47 -58.55 23.72
N THR A 36 -19.66 -58.36 22.67
CA THR A 36 -19.16 -57.04 22.25
C THR A 36 -20.27 -56.15 21.66
N ALA A 37 -21.52 -56.67 21.61
CA ALA A 37 -22.66 -56.12 20.87
C ALA A 37 -23.22 -54.77 21.34
N PHE A 38 -22.84 -54.27 22.53
CA PHE A 38 -23.24 -52.95 23.03
C PHE A 38 -22.14 -51.89 22.91
N SER A 39 -21.25 -52.05 21.93
CA SER A 39 -20.18 -51.11 21.64
C SER A 39 -20.46 -50.42 20.31
N LEU A 40 -20.42 -49.08 20.28
CA LEU A 40 -20.28 -48.39 19.00
C LEU A 40 -18.97 -48.83 18.33
N PRO A 41 -18.82 -48.70 17.00
CA PRO A 41 -17.63 -49.16 16.25
C PRO A 41 -16.28 -48.56 16.68
N GLN A 42 -16.27 -47.68 17.68
CA GLN A 42 -15.10 -47.00 18.24
C GLN A 42 -14.63 -47.59 19.59
N GLY A 43 -15.24 -48.68 20.07
CA GLY A 43 -14.85 -49.31 21.35
C GLY A 43 -15.12 -48.46 22.59
N LYS A 44 -15.88 -47.36 22.45
CA LYS A 44 -16.36 -46.57 23.59
C LYS A 44 -17.66 -47.15 24.11
N THR A 45 -17.67 -47.48 25.40
CA THR A 45 -18.85 -47.87 26.17
C THR A 45 -19.78 -46.66 26.30
N LEU A 46 -20.98 -46.73 25.74
CA LEU A 46 -22.01 -45.70 25.89
C LEU A 46 -22.32 -45.49 27.38
N ASN A 47 -22.12 -44.25 27.87
CA ASN A 47 -22.59 -43.89 29.20
C ASN A 47 -24.12 -43.65 29.17
N GLY A 48 -24.81 -43.87 30.29
CA GLY A 48 -26.27 -43.70 30.37
C GLY A 48 -26.77 -42.33 29.91
N LYS A 49 -25.98 -41.26 30.12
CA LYS A 49 -26.30 -39.92 29.61
C LYS A 49 -26.21 -39.81 28.09
N GLU A 50 -25.22 -40.44 27.48
CA GLU A 50 -25.04 -40.46 26.02
C GLU A 50 -26.13 -41.30 25.36
N PHE A 51 -26.52 -42.42 25.98
CA PHE A 51 -27.63 -43.25 25.53
C PHE A 51 -28.96 -42.50 25.56
N VAL A 52 -29.25 -41.78 26.64
CA VAL A 52 -30.48 -40.96 26.75
C VAL A 52 -30.50 -39.86 25.68
N SER A 53 -29.36 -39.19 25.45
CA SER A 53 -29.27 -38.16 24.39
C SER A 53 -29.49 -38.73 22.98
N PHE A 54 -28.99 -39.95 22.73
CA PHE A 54 -29.20 -40.67 21.47
C PHE A 54 -30.66 -41.08 21.28
N LEU A 55 -31.29 -41.60 22.34
CA LEU A 55 -32.69 -42.01 22.31
C LEU A 55 -33.61 -40.80 22.11
N GLN A 56 -33.28 -39.66 22.71
CA GLN A 56 -33.99 -38.39 22.49
C GLN A 56 -33.92 -37.93 21.03
N GLN A 57 -32.75 -38.01 20.39
CA GLN A 57 -32.59 -37.68 18.97
C GLN A 57 -33.39 -38.60 18.05
N ILE A 58 -33.39 -39.91 18.33
CA ILE A 58 -34.19 -40.88 17.56
C ILE A 58 -35.68 -40.59 17.72
N LEU A 59 -36.12 -40.26 18.94
CA LEU A 59 -37.53 -39.99 19.24
C LEU A 59 -38.02 -38.68 18.62
N GLU A 60 -37.17 -37.64 18.58
CA GLU A 60 -37.46 -36.40 17.82
C GLU A 60 -37.51 -36.63 16.30
N ALA A 61 -36.66 -37.51 15.76
CA ALA A 61 -36.69 -37.87 14.34
C ALA A 61 -37.95 -38.69 13.99
N LEU A 62 -38.32 -39.65 14.84
CA LEU A 62 -39.54 -40.46 14.71
C LEU A 62 -40.81 -39.61 14.79
N ASN A 63 -40.88 -38.67 15.74
CA ASN A 63 -42.03 -37.76 15.88
C ASN A 63 -42.19 -36.77 14.71
N LYS A 64 -41.14 -36.57 13.90
CA LYS A 64 -41.18 -35.75 12.68
C LYS A 64 -41.57 -36.54 11.42
N GLY A 65 -41.84 -37.84 11.54
CA GLY A 65 -42.32 -38.69 10.43
C GLY A 65 -41.26 -39.13 9.43
N GLU A 66 -39.99 -38.77 9.63
CA GLU A 66 -38.87 -39.25 8.81
C GLU A 66 -38.09 -40.28 9.62
N ILE A 67 -38.31 -41.58 9.37
CA ILE A 67 -37.40 -42.61 9.86
C ILE A 67 -36.08 -42.38 9.10
N PRO A 68 -34.98 -41.96 9.77
CA PRO A 68 -33.75 -41.70 9.06
C PRO A 68 -33.27 -43.02 8.45
N SER A 69 -33.07 -43.04 7.13
CA SER A 69 -32.31 -44.12 6.52
C SER A 69 -30.92 -44.16 7.18
N THR A 70 -30.27 -45.33 7.19
CA THR A 70 -28.91 -45.49 7.72
C THR A 70 -27.92 -44.48 7.11
N GLY A 71 -28.16 -44.02 5.88
CA GLY A 71 -27.43 -42.92 5.26
C GLY A 71 -27.64 -41.55 5.92
N SER A 72 -28.87 -41.18 6.27
CA SER A 72 -29.19 -39.91 6.94
C SER A 72 -28.57 -39.82 8.35
N LEU A 73 -28.56 -40.94 9.09
CA LEU A 73 -27.87 -41.03 10.39
C LEU A 73 -26.36 -40.79 10.26
N VAL A 74 -25.72 -41.43 9.27
CA VAL A 74 -24.27 -41.25 9.02
C VAL A 74 -23.94 -39.79 8.67
N GLU A 75 -24.77 -39.12 7.88
CA GLU A 75 -24.60 -37.70 7.57
C GLU A 75 -24.69 -36.79 8.80
N ILE A 76 -25.62 -37.07 9.72
CA ILE A 76 -25.76 -36.30 10.97
C ILE A 76 -24.49 -36.44 11.83
N PHE A 77 -23.95 -37.65 11.96
CA PHE A 77 -22.72 -37.88 12.71
C PHE A 77 -21.50 -37.24 12.03
N ASN A 78 -21.40 -37.34 10.70
CA ASN A 78 -20.29 -36.76 9.94
C ASN A 78 -20.35 -35.23 9.88
N LYS A 79 -21.52 -34.61 10.08
CA LYS A 79 -21.68 -33.15 10.11
C LYS A 79 -20.78 -32.48 11.14
N ALA A 80 -20.75 -32.99 12.38
CA ALA A 80 -19.93 -32.42 13.46
C ALA A 80 -18.42 -32.55 13.17
N ILE A 81 -18.01 -33.62 12.48
CA ILE A 81 -16.62 -33.84 12.06
C ILE A 81 -16.27 -32.87 10.93
N LEU A 82 -17.17 -32.71 9.95
CA LEU A 82 -17.01 -31.77 8.84
C LEU A 82 -16.84 -30.34 9.36
N GLU A 83 -17.68 -29.89 10.28
CA GLU A 83 -17.56 -28.56 10.90
C GLU A 83 -16.21 -28.37 11.62
N ARG A 84 -15.72 -29.42 12.31
CA ARG A 84 -14.39 -29.39 12.95
C ARG A 84 -13.24 -29.33 11.92
N CYS A 85 -13.30 -30.11 10.84
CA CYS A 85 -12.31 -30.04 9.75
C CYS A 85 -12.28 -28.65 9.11
N LEU A 86 -13.45 -28.08 8.82
CA LEU A 86 -13.56 -26.72 8.27
C LEU A 86 -13.01 -25.68 9.23
N LYS A 87 -13.21 -25.85 10.54
CA LYS A 87 -12.65 -24.95 11.54
C LYS A 87 -11.12 -24.96 11.52
N VAL A 88 -10.49 -26.14 11.53
CA VAL A 88 -9.02 -26.26 11.44
C VAL A 88 -8.49 -25.64 10.14
N TYR A 89 -9.16 -25.88 9.03
CA TYR A 89 -8.82 -25.28 7.74
C TYR A 89 -8.90 -23.74 7.77
N LYS A 90 -9.99 -23.18 8.32
CA LYS A 90 -10.18 -21.73 8.46
C LYS A 90 -9.11 -21.12 9.36
N GLU A 91 -8.85 -21.68 10.54
CA GLU A 91 -7.84 -21.17 11.47
C GLU A 91 -6.45 -21.08 10.82
N LYS A 92 -6.10 -22.06 9.96
CA LYS A 92 -4.83 -22.05 9.23
C LYS A 92 -4.73 -20.93 8.20
N LEU A 93 -5.84 -20.60 7.52
CA LEU A 93 -5.91 -19.50 6.57
C LEU A 93 -6.01 -18.13 7.25
N GLU A 94 -6.75 -18.03 8.35
CA GLU A 94 -6.89 -16.81 9.16
C GLU A 94 -5.58 -16.38 9.80
N GLY A 95 -4.65 -17.32 10.04
CA GLY A 95 -3.28 -17.01 10.47
C GLY A 95 -2.49 -16.17 9.45
N LEU A 96 -2.97 -16.05 8.21
CA LEU A 96 -2.34 -15.22 7.19
C LEU A 96 -2.79 -13.77 7.30
N ARG A 97 -1.81 -12.86 7.43
CA ARG A 97 -2.04 -11.43 7.25
C ARG A 97 -2.14 -11.12 5.76
N LEU A 98 -3.36 -10.95 5.26
CA LEU A 98 -3.62 -10.48 3.89
C LEU A 98 -3.14 -9.03 3.70
N PRO A 99 -2.71 -8.61 2.49
CA PRO A 99 -2.62 -9.42 1.27
C PRO A 99 -1.33 -10.25 1.18
N VAL A 100 -1.42 -11.38 0.46
CA VAL A 100 -0.29 -12.29 0.20
C VAL A 100 -0.21 -12.66 -1.29
N PRO A 101 0.98 -13.05 -1.80
CA PRO A 101 1.13 -13.61 -3.15
C PRO A 101 0.24 -14.84 -3.34
N VAL A 102 -0.25 -15.03 -4.57
CA VAL A 102 -1.18 -16.13 -4.91
C VAL A 102 -0.52 -17.49 -4.70
N GLU A 103 0.76 -17.62 -5.02
CA GLU A 103 1.53 -18.85 -4.88
C GLU A 103 1.63 -19.27 -3.42
N LYS A 104 1.87 -18.31 -2.52
CA LYS A 104 1.93 -18.56 -1.08
C LYS A 104 0.57 -18.97 -0.52
N LEU A 105 -0.50 -18.31 -0.97
CA LEU A 105 -1.86 -18.66 -0.56
C LEU A 105 -2.26 -20.06 -1.03
N GLN A 106 -1.90 -20.41 -2.26
CA GLN A 106 -2.16 -21.73 -2.84
C GLN A 106 -1.40 -22.83 -2.11
N GLN A 107 -0.11 -22.64 -1.80
CA GLN A 107 0.68 -23.61 -1.03
C GLN A 107 0.04 -23.89 0.35
N ILE A 108 -0.43 -22.85 1.03
CA ILE A 108 -1.07 -23.01 2.35
C ILE A 108 -2.43 -23.67 2.21
N HIS A 109 -3.18 -23.35 1.17
CA HIS A 109 -4.43 -24.04 0.84
C HIS A 109 -4.21 -25.54 0.65
N GLU A 110 -3.22 -25.96 -0.14
CA GLU A 110 -2.92 -27.37 -0.39
C GLU A 110 -2.55 -28.12 0.90
N VAL A 111 -1.69 -27.52 1.73
CA VAL A 111 -1.30 -28.08 3.04
C VAL A 111 -2.51 -28.18 3.98
N ALA A 112 -3.29 -27.12 4.12
CA ALA A 112 -4.44 -27.09 5.02
C ALA A 112 -5.56 -28.04 4.56
N ASN A 113 -5.77 -28.15 3.24
CA ASN A 113 -6.73 -29.08 2.66
C ASN A 113 -6.29 -30.53 2.90
N GLY A 114 -5.02 -30.85 2.70
CA GLY A 114 -4.46 -32.17 3.02
C GLY A 114 -4.63 -32.54 4.49
N GLU A 115 -4.36 -31.61 5.41
CA GLU A 115 -4.57 -31.83 6.85
C GLU A 115 -6.05 -32.02 7.21
N ALA A 116 -6.96 -31.23 6.61
CA ALA A 116 -8.39 -31.34 6.84
C ALA A 116 -8.96 -32.67 6.32
N LYS A 117 -8.52 -33.12 5.14
CA LYS A 117 -8.88 -34.43 4.56
C LYS A 117 -8.36 -35.57 5.42
N LEU A 118 -7.10 -35.52 5.86
CA LEU A 118 -6.52 -36.53 6.75
C LEU A 118 -7.21 -36.58 8.12
N LEU A 119 -7.65 -35.44 8.66
CA LEU A 119 -8.42 -35.42 9.90
C LEU A 119 -9.82 -36.01 9.71
N PHE A 120 -10.45 -35.75 8.57
CA PHE A 120 -11.75 -36.30 8.21
C PHE A 120 -11.68 -37.82 8.06
N ASP A 121 -10.70 -38.32 7.30
CA ASP A 121 -10.47 -39.75 7.04
C ASP A 121 -10.25 -40.57 8.33
N LYS A 122 -9.70 -39.95 9.37
CA LYS A 122 -9.51 -40.61 10.68
C LYS A 122 -10.76 -40.71 11.54
N GLN A 123 -11.73 -39.81 11.35
CA GLN A 123 -12.85 -39.63 12.29
C GLN A 123 -14.22 -39.99 11.68
N HIS A 124 -14.35 -39.99 10.36
CA HIS A 124 -15.64 -40.17 9.67
C HIS A 124 -16.22 -41.57 9.85
N PHE A 125 -17.55 -41.64 9.77
CA PHE A 125 -18.32 -42.87 9.89
C PHE A 125 -18.87 -43.32 8.53
N GLY A 126 -18.95 -44.65 8.34
CA GLY A 126 -19.63 -45.32 7.23
C GLY A 126 -18.88 -45.33 5.89
N LYS A 127 -18.36 -46.48 5.45
CA LYS A 127 -17.56 -46.59 4.20
C LYS A 127 -18.33 -46.16 2.93
N HIS A 128 -19.58 -46.59 2.77
CA HIS A 128 -20.36 -46.30 1.55
C HIS A 128 -21.11 -44.97 1.60
N HIS A 129 -21.60 -44.55 2.78
CA HIS A 129 -22.33 -43.28 2.95
C HIS A 129 -21.42 -42.07 3.24
N ALA A 130 -20.13 -42.27 3.55
CA ALA A 130 -19.18 -41.17 3.73
C ALA A 130 -18.81 -40.45 2.43
N VAL A 131 -18.98 -41.08 1.25
CA VAL A 131 -18.61 -40.47 -0.04
C VAL A 131 -19.30 -39.11 -0.22
N GLN A 132 -20.59 -39.01 0.13
CA GLN A 132 -21.34 -37.76 0.08
C GLN A 132 -20.83 -36.72 1.10
N SER A 133 -20.39 -37.17 2.28
CA SER A 133 -19.81 -36.29 3.29
C SER A 133 -18.43 -35.74 2.87
N ILE A 134 -17.63 -36.56 2.16
CA ILE A 134 -16.33 -36.14 1.59
C ILE A 134 -16.54 -35.07 0.51
N LEU A 135 -17.47 -35.31 -0.42
CA LEU A 135 -17.80 -34.32 -1.47
C LEU A 135 -18.29 -33.00 -0.85
N LYS A 136 -19.10 -33.09 0.21
CA LYS A 136 -19.58 -31.91 0.94
C LYS A 136 -18.44 -31.16 1.63
N LEU A 137 -17.46 -31.85 2.21
CA LEU A 137 -16.28 -31.21 2.79
C LEU A 137 -15.47 -30.47 1.71
N GLU A 138 -15.25 -31.08 0.55
CA GLU A 138 -14.50 -30.48 -0.55
C GLU A 138 -15.21 -29.25 -1.15
N ASP A 139 -16.53 -29.30 -1.30
CA ASP A 139 -17.35 -28.16 -1.72
C ASP A 139 -17.25 -27.00 -0.72
N GLU A 140 -17.39 -27.27 0.58
CA GLU A 140 -17.28 -26.25 1.62
C GLU A 140 -15.86 -25.65 1.73
N ILE A 141 -14.81 -26.47 1.61
CA ILE A 141 -13.42 -25.98 1.54
C ILE A 141 -13.23 -25.07 0.34
N THR A 142 -13.78 -25.46 -0.82
CA THR A 142 -13.69 -24.67 -2.06
C THR A 142 -14.42 -23.33 -1.93
N LYS A 143 -15.61 -23.30 -1.31
CA LYS A 143 -16.34 -22.05 -1.02
C LYS A 143 -15.54 -21.13 -0.11
N VAL A 144 -14.99 -21.66 0.99
CA VAL A 144 -14.16 -20.88 1.91
C VAL A 144 -12.91 -20.36 1.19
N TYR A 145 -12.24 -21.18 0.39
CA TYR A 145 -11.06 -20.76 -0.37
C TYR A 145 -11.37 -19.62 -1.34
N LYS A 146 -12.47 -19.72 -2.10
CA LYS A 146 -12.92 -18.65 -3.01
C LYS A 146 -13.17 -17.34 -2.25
N ASN A 147 -13.77 -17.39 -1.06
CA ASN A 147 -13.97 -16.21 -0.24
C ASN A 147 -12.63 -15.58 0.20
N PHE A 148 -11.64 -16.40 0.57
CA PHE A 148 -10.29 -15.91 0.89
C PHE A 148 -9.56 -15.32 -0.32
N LEU A 149 -9.71 -15.90 -1.51
CA LEU A 149 -9.16 -15.35 -2.74
C LEU A 149 -9.73 -13.96 -3.04
N LEU A 150 -11.06 -13.82 -2.96
CA LEU A 150 -11.74 -12.54 -3.14
C LEU A 150 -11.31 -11.50 -2.10
N ALA A 151 -11.19 -11.91 -0.83
CA ALA A 151 -10.70 -11.04 0.24
C ALA A 151 -9.24 -10.61 0.00
N ASN A 152 -8.39 -11.53 -0.46
CA ASN A 152 -6.99 -11.25 -0.80
C ASN A 152 -6.88 -10.28 -1.98
N GLU A 153 -7.67 -10.49 -3.03
CA GLU A 153 -7.72 -9.60 -4.19
C GLU A 153 -8.21 -8.19 -3.81
N TYR A 154 -9.25 -8.11 -2.98
CA TYR A 154 -9.74 -6.84 -2.48
C TYR A 154 -8.69 -6.09 -1.65
N GLN A 155 -8.04 -6.75 -0.68
CA GLN A 155 -7.01 -6.12 0.15
C GLN A 155 -5.77 -5.74 -0.66
N SER A 156 -5.35 -6.57 -1.61
CA SER A 156 -4.25 -6.30 -2.53
C SER A 156 -4.55 -5.07 -3.39
N SER A 157 -5.75 -5.01 -3.99
CA SER A 157 -6.18 -3.87 -4.80
C SER A 157 -6.25 -2.60 -3.99
N LYS A 158 -6.80 -2.65 -2.77
CA LYS A 158 -6.89 -1.50 -1.86
C LYS A 158 -5.50 -0.97 -1.48
N LEU A 159 -4.56 -1.86 -1.15
CA LEU A 159 -3.18 -1.49 -0.82
C LEU A 159 -2.46 -0.86 -2.02
N CYS A 160 -2.54 -1.49 -3.19
CA CYS A 160 -1.85 -1.01 -4.39
C CYS A 160 -2.47 0.28 -4.94
N GLU A 161 -3.80 0.46 -4.88
CA GLU A 161 -4.45 1.73 -5.24
C GLU A 161 -4.01 2.84 -4.29
N ALA A 162 -3.99 2.60 -2.97
CA ALA A 162 -3.56 3.61 -2.00
C ALA A 162 -2.12 4.10 -2.28
N ARG A 163 -1.19 3.18 -2.56
CA ARG A 163 0.18 3.52 -2.94
C ARG A 163 0.28 4.17 -4.31
N PHE A 164 -0.56 3.78 -5.26
CA PHE A 164 -0.65 4.41 -6.57
C PHE A 164 -1.10 5.86 -6.45
N SER A 165 -2.20 6.13 -5.72
CA SER A 165 -2.73 7.48 -5.51
C SER A 165 -1.74 8.37 -4.75
N GLU A 166 -1.08 7.85 -3.71
CA GLU A 166 -0.06 8.61 -2.98
C GLU A 166 1.11 9.02 -3.90
N CYS A 167 1.54 8.13 -4.79
CA CYS A 167 2.54 8.47 -5.79
C CYS A 167 2.02 9.51 -6.79
N GLU A 168 0.79 9.36 -7.28
CA GLU A 168 0.16 10.32 -8.20
C GLU A 168 0.15 11.73 -7.60
N ASP A 169 -0.32 11.85 -6.35
CA ASP A 169 -0.34 13.12 -5.60
C ASP A 169 1.07 13.70 -5.43
N GLN A 170 2.07 12.87 -5.11
CA GLN A 170 3.47 13.30 -5.01
C GLN A 170 4.00 13.82 -6.37
N MET A 171 3.69 13.13 -7.46
CA MET A 171 4.13 13.53 -8.81
C MET A 171 3.45 14.82 -9.26
N ASP A 172 2.18 15.02 -8.94
CA ASP A 172 1.43 16.23 -9.26
C ASP A 172 1.93 17.42 -8.44
N HIS A 173 2.22 17.23 -7.16
CA HIS A 173 2.85 18.27 -6.33
C HIS A 173 4.21 18.70 -6.90
N LEU A 174 5.03 17.76 -7.38
CA LEU A 174 6.34 18.06 -7.99
C LEU A 174 6.23 18.80 -9.33
N GLN A 175 5.12 18.65 -10.06
CA GLN A 175 4.87 19.36 -11.33
C GLN A 175 4.52 20.85 -11.12
N VAL A 176 3.88 21.19 -10.00
CA VAL A 176 3.37 22.55 -9.72
C VAL A 176 4.40 23.45 -9.04
N LEU A 177 5.61 22.94 -8.73
CA LEU A 177 6.68 23.75 -8.13
C LEU A 177 7.01 25.00 -8.97
N LYS A 178 7.21 26.14 -8.29
CA LYS A 178 7.45 27.45 -8.94
C LYS A 178 8.80 27.50 -9.64
N LEU A 179 9.83 26.94 -8.99
CA LEU A 179 11.11 26.69 -9.60
C LEU A 179 11.21 25.20 -9.96
N PRO A 180 11.06 24.85 -11.25
CA PRO A 180 11.03 23.45 -11.66
C PRO A 180 12.46 22.90 -11.59
N SER A 181 12.62 21.68 -11.03
CA SER A 181 13.94 21.03 -10.88
C SER A 181 13.87 19.56 -11.28
N MET A 182 14.70 19.18 -12.26
CA MET A 182 14.73 17.81 -12.77
C MET A 182 15.26 16.82 -11.72
N ALA A 183 16.23 17.23 -10.90
CA ALA A 183 16.80 16.39 -9.85
C ALA A 183 15.76 15.99 -8.79
N LYS A 184 14.92 16.94 -8.31
CA LYS A 184 13.86 16.62 -7.34
C LYS A 184 12.78 15.74 -7.96
N PHE A 185 12.40 16.02 -9.20
CA PHE A 185 11.45 15.18 -9.92
C PHE A 185 11.96 13.75 -10.09
N ASN A 186 13.22 13.57 -10.53
CA ASN A 186 13.82 12.25 -10.69
C ASN A 186 13.97 11.52 -9.34
N ALA A 187 14.34 12.23 -8.26
CA ALA A 187 14.41 11.64 -6.93
C ALA A 187 13.04 11.15 -6.45
N GLY A 188 11.98 11.96 -6.62
CA GLY A 188 10.61 11.57 -6.32
C GLY A 188 10.11 10.40 -7.17
N PHE A 189 10.44 10.42 -8.47
CA PHE A 189 10.13 9.34 -9.41
C PHE A 189 10.73 8.01 -8.97
N PHE A 190 12.03 7.98 -8.65
CA PHE A 190 12.70 6.76 -8.19
C PHE A 190 12.17 6.29 -6.84
N TYR A 191 11.90 7.24 -5.93
CA TYR A 191 11.30 6.94 -4.64
C TYR A 191 9.93 6.27 -4.79
N CYS A 192 9.01 6.87 -5.56
CA CYS A 192 7.70 6.28 -5.81
C CYS A 192 7.83 4.89 -6.44
N ASN A 193 8.62 4.73 -7.51
CA ASN A 193 8.74 3.45 -8.20
C ASN A 193 9.26 2.35 -7.25
N ARG A 194 10.28 2.66 -6.45
CA ARG A 194 10.83 1.73 -5.46
C ARG A 194 9.82 1.37 -4.38
N THR A 195 9.15 2.36 -3.79
CA THR A 195 8.15 2.17 -2.73
C THR A 195 6.99 1.33 -3.24
N PHE A 196 6.49 1.61 -4.44
CA PHE A 196 5.41 0.85 -5.06
C PHE A 196 5.78 -0.63 -5.25
N VAL A 197 6.96 -0.93 -5.81
CA VAL A 197 7.40 -2.31 -6.07
C VAL A 197 7.58 -3.12 -4.77
N MET A 198 8.05 -2.47 -3.71
CA MET A 198 8.30 -3.10 -2.41
C MET A 198 7.03 -3.32 -1.61
N GLU A 199 6.07 -2.39 -1.66
CA GLU A 199 4.90 -2.41 -0.78
C GLU A 199 3.64 -2.98 -1.44
N CYS A 200 3.48 -2.86 -2.75
CA CYS A 200 2.36 -3.49 -3.45
C CYS A 200 2.60 -5.00 -3.58
N VAL A 201 1.75 -5.78 -2.91
CA VAL A 201 1.83 -7.25 -2.85
C VAL A 201 0.47 -7.87 -3.15
N GLY A 202 0.48 -9.04 -3.79
CA GLY A 202 -0.70 -9.85 -4.06
C GLY A 202 -1.12 -9.84 -5.55
N PRO A 203 -2.30 -10.40 -5.87
CA PRO A 203 -2.75 -10.62 -7.25
C PRO A 203 -2.94 -9.32 -8.04
N ALA A 204 -3.23 -8.20 -7.37
CA ALA A 204 -3.45 -6.93 -8.05
C ALA A 204 -2.15 -6.29 -8.58
N LYS A 205 -0.97 -6.76 -8.13
CA LYS A 205 0.32 -6.13 -8.42
C LYS A 205 0.57 -5.96 -9.92
N GLU A 206 0.40 -7.02 -10.71
CA GLU A 206 0.67 -6.98 -12.15
C GLU A 206 -0.17 -5.94 -12.88
N ARG A 207 -1.47 -5.86 -12.55
CA ARG A 207 -2.39 -4.87 -13.12
C ARG A 207 -1.96 -3.44 -12.79
N TYR A 208 -1.59 -3.20 -11.53
CA TYR A 208 -1.16 -1.88 -11.08
C TYR A 208 0.23 -1.49 -11.56
N ASP A 209 1.13 -2.44 -11.78
CA ASP A 209 2.48 -2.19 -12.32
C ASP A 209 2.42 -1.61 -13.74
N HIS A 210 1.55 -2.17 -14.59
CA HIS A 210 1.29 -1.62 -15.91
C HIS A 210 0.65 -0.21 -15.85
N ARG A 211 -0.31 0.00 -14.95
CA ARG A 211 -0.94 1.33 -14.76
C ARG A 211 0.07 2.35 -14.23
N MET A 212 0.94 1.95 -13.31
CA MET A 212 1.99 2.77 -12.70
C MET A 212 3.02 3.21 -13.73
N SER A 213 3.60 2.27 -14.48
CA SER A 213 4.57 2.59 -15.53
C SER A 213 4.02 3.57 -16.58
N LYS A 214 2.75 3.40 -16.99
CA LYS A 214 2.08 4.34 -17.90
C LYS A 214 1.89 5.74 -17.28
N MET A 215 1.45 5.82 -16.03
CA MET A 215 1.28 7.09 -15.32
C MET A 215 2.62 7.82 -15.18
N LEU A 216 3.67 7.11 -14.74
CA LEU A 216 5.02 7.62 -14.58
C LEU A 216 5.63 8.13 -15.89
N LEU A 217 5.42 7.42 -17.01
CA LEU A 217 5.86 7.88 -18.33
C LEU A 217 5.12 9.16 -18.76
N LYS A 218 3.81 9.23 -18.53
CA LYS A 218 2.98 10.40 -18.84
C LYS A 218 3.40 11.61 -18.01
N SER A 219 3.53 11.44 -16.69
CA SER A 219 3.92 12.52 -15.77
C SER A 219 5.31 13.05 -16.10
N ARG A 220 6.27 12.17 -16.44
CA ARG A 220 7.61 12.58 -16.91
C ARG A 220 7.55 13.41 -18.19
N ALA A 221 6.79 12.98 -19.19
CA ALA A 221 6.68 13.71 -20.45
C ALA A 221 6.04 15.10 -20.25
N LEU A 222 4.98 15.17 -19.43
CA LEU A 222 4.31 16.43 -19.07
C LEU A 222 5.25 17.35 -18.29
N PHE A 223 5.94 16.82 -17.29
CA PHE A 223 6.92 17.58 -16.49
C PHE A 223 8.02 18.17 -17.36
N ILE A 224 8.63 17.38 -18.25
CA ILE A 224 9.71 17.87 -19.14
C ILE A 224 9.21 19.01 -20.04
N LYS A 225 8.00 18.87 -20.59
CA LYS A 225 7.39 19.90 -21.44
C LYS A 225 7.18 21.21 -20.67
N GLU A 226 6.58 21.13 -19.48
CA GLU A 226 6.29 22.32 -18.67
C GLU A 226 7.55 22.93 -18.06
N TYR A 227 8.50 22.09 -17.63
CA TYR A 227 9.84 22.48 -17.18
C TYR A 227 10.55 23.33 -18.25
N ASN A 228 10.60 22.86 -19.50
CA ASN A 228 11.27 23.56 -20.59
C ASN A 228 10.61 24.92 -20.88
N ASN A 229 9.28 24.97 -20.90
CA ASN A 229 8.55 26.22 -21.12
C ASN A 229 8.82 27.25 -20.00
N LYS A 230 8.76 26.81 -18.73
CA LYS A 230 9.08 27.65 -17.56
C LYS A 230 10.54 28.11 -17.58
N LEU A 231 11.47 27.21 -17.85
CA LEU A 231 12.91 27.51 -17.93
C LEU A 231 13.19 28.55 -19.01
N PHE A 232 12.64 28.35 -20.20
CA PHE A 232 12.81 29.29 -21.31
C PHE A 232 12.29 30.69 -20.94
N ASN A 233 11.07 30.79 -20.39
CA ASN A 233 10.49 32.07 -19.95
C ASN A 233 11.34 32.75 -18.87
N TRP A 234 11.88 31.98 -17.91
CA TRP A 234 12.79 32.49 -16.90
C TRP A 234 14.11 32.99 -17.49
N LEU A 235 14.70 32.27 -18.45
CA LEU A 235 15.96 32.68 -19.11
C LEU A 235 15.78 33.96 -19.91
N VAL A 236 14.69 34.10 -20.67
CA VAL A 236 14.38 35.33 -21.43
C VAL A 236 14.18 36.52 -20.49
N THR A 237 13.40 36.33 -19.42
CA THR A 237 13.18 37.37 -18.41
C THR A 237 14.50 37.76 -17.72
N PHE A 238 15.32 36.77 -17.37
CA PHE A 238 16.62 36.98 -16.75
C PHE A 238 17.56 37.77 -17.68
N ALA A 239 17.62 37.43 -18.96
CA ALA A 239 18.44 38.15 -19.94
C ALA A 239 18.04 39.63 -20.04
N LEU A 240 16.75 39.95 -20.10
CA LEU A 240 16.25 41.33 -20.12
C LEU A 240 16.60 42.11 -18.83
N VAL A 241 16.44 41.47 -17.66
CA VAL A 241 16.83 42.08 -16.38
C VAL A 241 18.34 42.33 -16.33
N MET A 242 19.15 41.41 -16.84
CA MET A 242 20.61 41.56 -16.89
C MET A 242 21.07 42.70 -17.81
N VAL A 243 20.37 42.97 -18.92
CA VAL A 243 20.62 44.16 -19.77
C VAL A 243 20.42 45.44 -18.95
N VAL A 244 19.32 45.54 -18.21
CA VAL A 244 19.02 46.72 -17.37
C VAL A 244 20.06 46.86 -16.25
N LEU A 245 20.40 45.78 -15.54
CA LEU A 245 21.40 45.81 -14.48
C LEU A 245 22.80 46.16 -14.99
N GLY A 246 23.22 45.59 -16.13
CA GLY A 246 24.49 45.87 -16.77
C GLY A 246 24.64 47.34 -17.13
N ARG A 247 23.60 47.94 -17.72
CA ARG A 247 23.60 49.34 -18.15
C ARG A 247 23.51 50.33 -16.98
N PHE A 248 22.61 50.09 -16.03
CA PHE A 248 22.26 51.10 -15.02
C PHE A 248 22.94 50.91 -13.66
N VAL A 249 23.27 49.68 -13.27
CA VAL A 249 23.81 49.38 -11.93
C VAL A 249 25.31 49.17 -12.00
N ILE A 250 25.76 48.20 -12.80
CA ILE A 250 27.18 47.79 -12.84
C ILE A 250 27.99 48.67 -13.81
N LYS A 251 27.34 49.23 -14.84
CA LYS A 251 27.96 50.01 -15.94
C LYS A 251 29.08 49.24 -16.64
N PHE A 252 28.88 47.94 -16.82
CA PHE A 252 29.87 47.06 -17.44
C PHE A 252 29.40 46.62 -18.82
N PHE A 253 30.03 47.19 -19.84
CA PHE A 253 29.63 47.03 -21.24
C PHE A 253 29.70 45.60 -21.76
N LEU A 254 30.69 44.81 -21.31
CA LEU A 254 30.81 43.41 -21.74
C LEU A 254 29.64 42.55 -21.24
N LEU A 255 29.10 42.82 -20.05
CA LEU A 255 27.92 42.13 -19.53
C LEU A 255 26.65 42.55 -20.27
N GLU A 256 26.56 43.81 -20.70
CA GLU A 256 25.48 44.26 -21.58
C GLU A 256 25.51 43.54 -22.93
N ILE A 257 26.67 43.46 -23.61
CA ILE A 257 26.81 42.71 -24.86
C ILE A 257 26.45 41.24 -24.66
N ALA A 258 26.98 40.59 -23.61
CA ALA A 258 26.71 39.18 -23.34
C ALA A 258 25.21 38.91 -23.11
N ALA A 259 24.52 39.79 -22.37
CA ALA A 259 23.08 39.67 -22.13
C ALA A 259 22.25 39.86 -23.42
N TRP A 260 22.64 40.80 -24.28
CA TRP A 260 22.00 40.98 -25.59
C TRP A 260 22.21 39.78 -26.52
N VAL A 261 23.43 39.24 -26.57
CA VAL A 261 23.72 38.02 -27.35
C VAL A 261 22.88 36.85 -26.86
N MET A 262 22.78 36.65 -25.53
CA MET A 262 21.95 35.61 -24.93
C MET A 262 20.46 35.80 -25.25
N PHE A 263 19.95 37.03 -25.19
CA PHE A 263 18.54 37.33 -25.51
C PHE A 263 18.21 37.04 -26.99
N ILE A 264 19.05 37.53 -27.92
CA ILE A 264 18.87 37.29 -29.35
C ILE A 264 18.95 35.80 -29.67
N PHE A 265 19.88 35.09 -29.04
CA PHE A 265 20.01 33.64 -29.19
C PHE A 265 18.70 32.94 -28.77
N LEU A 266 18.16 33.24 -27.59
CA LEU A 266 16.93 32.62 -27.09
C LEU A 266 15.71 32.90 -27.99
N GLU A 267 15.51 34.15 -28.45
CA GLU A 267 14.41 34.54 -29.34
C GLU A 267 14.54 33.98 -30.77
N THR A 268 15.75 33.97 -31.32
CA THR A 268 15.98 33.46 -32.68
C THR A 268 15.85 31.94 -32.70
N TYR A 269 16.30 31.26 -31.65
CA TYR A 269 16.24 29.81 -31.54
C TYR A 269 14.80 29.29 -31.54
N THR A 270 13.88 29.90 -30.79
CA THR A 270 12.47 29.47 -30.74
C THR A 270 11.70 29.73 -32.02
N ARG A 271 12.10 30.75 -32.80
CA ARG A 271 11.51 31.01 -34.13
C ARG A 271 12.00 30.05 -35.20
N MET A 272 13.24 29.55 -35.08
CA MET A 272 13.86 28.65 -36.04
C MET A 272 13.42 27.19 -35.82
N PHE A 273 13.31 26.76 -34.56
CA PHE A 273 12.87 25.42 -34.19
C PHE A 273 11.44 25.50 -33.65
N TRP A 274 10.47 25.23 -34.52
CA TRP A 274 9.00 25.36 -34.33
C TRP A 274 8.38 24.55 -33.16
N SER A 275 9.16 24.07 -32.17
CA SER A 275 8.66 23.61 -30.87
C SER A 275 9.76 23.51 -29.81
N ALA A 276 9.41 23.75 -28.54
CA ALA A 276 10.27 23.50 -27.37
C ALA A 276 10.64 22.00 -27.17
N GLU A 277 10.02 21.10 -27.94
CA GLU A 277 10.30 19.66 -27.90
C GLU A 277 11.53 19.29 -28.74
N SER A 278 11.80 20.01 -29.83
CA SER A 278 13.00 19.80 -30.66
C SER A 278 14.30 20.33 -30.02
N LEU A 279 14.16 21.29 -29.11
CA LEU A 279 15.22 21.86 -28.27
C LEU A 279 15.82 20.80 -27.32
N TYR A 280 15.01 19.85 -26.87
CA TYR A 280 15.39 18.83 -25.89
C TYR A 280 16.46 17.84 -26.41
N TYR A 281 16.44 17.49 -27.69
CA TYR A 281 17.38 16.52 -28.26
C TYR A 281 18.74 17.14 -28.63
N ASN A 282 18.91 18.45 -28.41
CA ASN A 282 20.15 19.15 -28.74
C ASN A 282 21.13 19.12 -27.56
N PRO A 283 22.37 18.62 -27.73
CA PRO A 283 23.39 18.59 -26.68
C PRO A 283 23.71 19.97 -26.09
N ALA A 284 23.56 21.05 -26.86
CA ALA A 284 23.78 22.41 -26.36
C ALA A 284 22.73 22.84 -25.31
N TRP A 285 21.49 22.36 -25.44
CA TRP A 285 20.44 22.65 -24.46
C TRP A 285 20.70 21.93 -23.13
N HIS A 286 21.22 20.71 -23.16
CA HIS A 286 21.60 19.99 -21.95
C HIS A 286 22.68 20.72 -21.13
N ILE A 287 23.61 21.43 -21.78
CA ILE A 287 24.62 22.25 -21.09
C ILE A 287 23.95 23.44 -20.38
N ILE A 288 22.98 24.10 -21.04
CA ILE A 288 22.23 25.22 -20.46
C ILE A 288 21.38 24.74 -19.28
N VAL A 289 20.69 23.61 -19.43
CA VAL A 289 19.89 22.98 -18.37
C VAL A 289 20.78 22.60 -17.18
N SER A 290 21.93 21.98 -17.41
CA SER A 290 22.88 21.61 -16.33
C SER A 290 23.44 22.83 -15.60
N SER A 291 23.74 23.91 -16.33
CA SER A 291 24.20 25.17 -15.74
C SER A 291 23.11 25.83 -14.89
N TRP A 292 21.86 25.85 -15.40
CA TRP A 292 20.70 26.31 -14.66
C TRP A 292 20.44 25.49 -13.40
N GLU A 293 20.49 24.16 -13.51
CA GLU A 293 20.32 23.25 -12.37
C GLU A 293 21.39 23.48 -11.31
N THR A 294 22.65 23.72 -11.68
CA THR A 294 23.72 24.02 -10.72
C THR A 294 23.48 25.35 -9.98
N ILE A 295 22.86 26.33 -10.64
CA ILE A 295 22.58 27.65 -10.07
C ILE A 295 21.34 27.63 -9.18
N VAL A 296 20.28 26.94 -9.60
CA VAL A 296 18.99 26.90 -8.89
C VAL A 296 18.96 25.82 -7.81
N TYR A 297 19.71 24.73 -8.00
CA TYR A 297 19.86 23.63 -7.06
C TYR A 297 21.26 23.65 -6.46
N SER A 298 21.51 24.57 -5.53
CA SER A 298 22.66 24.47 -4.64
C SER A 298 22.28 23.59 -3.43
N PRO A 299 23.10 22.60 -3.03
CA PRO A 299 22.85 21.80 -1.83
C PRO A 299 22.81 22.61 -0.52
N LEU A 300 23.09 23.92 -0.57
CA LEU A 300 23.05 24.83 0.58
C LEU A 300 21.87 25.81 0.57
N LEU A 301 21.17 26.02 -0.56
CA LEU A 301 20.09 27.01 -0.68
C LEU A 301 19.01 26.53 -1.64
N ASP A 302 17.88 26.06 -1.10
CA ASP A 302 16.65 25.81 -1.85
C ASP A 302 16.06 27.16 -2.33
N LEU A 303 16.44 27.61 -3.53
CA LEU A 303 15.96 28.89 -4.08
C LEU A 303 14.43 28.96 -4.20
N ASP A 304 13.72 27.84 -4.35
CA ASP A 304 12.25 27.81 -4.36
C ASP A 304 11.64 28.37 -3.06
N ARG A 305 12.31 28.15 -1.92
CA ARG A 305 11.87 28.64 -0.61
C ARG A 305 12.50 29.98 -0.25
N TRP A 306 13.70 30.26 -0.75
CA TRP A 306 14.52 31.41 -0.34
C TRP A 306 14.62 32.54 -1.38
N ALA A 307 14.10 32.38 -2.60
CA ALA A 307 14.18 33.41 -3.64
C ALA A 307 13.52 34.74 -3.23
N ILE A 308 12.35 34.68 -2.60
CA ILE A 308 11.63 35.88 -2.14
C ILE A 308 12.39 36.58 -0.99
N PRO A 309 12.82 35.87 0.09
CA PRO A 309 13.68 36.45 1.12
C PRO A 309 14.96 37.10 0.57
N ILE A 310 15.65 36.43 -0.35
CA ILE A 310 16.90 36.93 -0.94
C ILE A 310 16.63 38.20 -1.77
N ALA A 311 15.57 38.21 -2.57
CA ALA A 311 15.18 39.39 -3.35
C ALA A 311 14.88 40.60 -2.45
N LEU A 312 14.18 40.40 -1.34
CA LEU A 312 13.90 41.45 -0.35
C LEU A 312 15.18 41.96 0.34
N LEU A 313 16.10 41.06 0.69
CA LEU A 313 17.40 41.44 1.26
C LEU A 313 18.25 42.25 0.28
N LEU A 314 18.27 41.89 -1.01
CA LEU A 314 18.97 42.63 -2.05
C LEU A 314 18.36 44.02 -2.28
N LEU A 315 17.02 44.14 -2.29
CA LEU A 315 16.33 45.43 -2.37
C LEU A 315 16.64 46.31 -1.17
N PHE A 316 16.63 45.74 0.05
CA PHE A 316 17.01 46.46 1.26
C PHE A 316 18.47 46.92 1.22
N TRP A 317 19.39 46.07 0.76
CA TRP A 317 20.80 46.44 0.57
C TRP A 317 20.94 47.58 -0.43
N LEU A 318 20.29 47.49 -1.59
CA LEU A 318 20.33 48.54 -2.62
C LEU A 318 19.77 49.87 -2.08
N PHE A 319 18.69 49.82 -1.31
CA PHE A 319 18.12 51.00 -0.68
C PHE A 319 19.07 51.57 0.39
N TYR A 320 19.62 50.72 1.26
CA TYR A 320 20.60 51.09 2.27
C TYR A 320 21.83 51.76 1.64
N TRP A 321 22.40 51.16 0.59
CA TRP A 321 23.53 51.71 -0.16
C TRP A 321 23.17 53.05 -0.79
N ARG A 322 21.99 53.19 -1.39
CA ARG A 322 21.56 54.44 -2.03
C ARG A 322 21.30 55.57 -1.03
N CYS A 323 20.79 55.25 0.17
CA CYS A 323 20.60 56.20 1.27
C CYS A 323 21.92 56.63 1.92
N PHE A 324 22.82 55.69 2.21
CA PHE A 324 24.11 55.99 2.84
C PHE A 324 25.16 56.57 1.88
N ALA A 325 25.18 56.15 0.62
CA ALA A 325 26.07 56.74 -0.39
C ALA A 325 25.68 58.20 -0.74
N ARG A 326 24.38 58.56 -0.66
CA ARG A 326 23.95 59.96 -0.80
C ARG A 326 24.43 60.85 0.34
N ARG A 327 24.47 60.36 1.58
CA ARG A 327 25.02 61.14 2.72
C ARG A 327 26.50 61.46 2.54
N LYS A 328 27.31 60.57 1.93
CA LYS A 328 28.74 60.82 1.69
C LYS A 328 29.05 61.84 0.58
N ARG A 329 28.12 62.13 -0.35
CA ARG A 329 28.28 63.17 -1.39
C ARG A 329 27.61 64.51 -1.07
N GLY A 330 26.92 64.62 0.07
CA GLY A 330 26.14 65.80 0.48
C GLY A 330 26.78 66.69 1.55
N SER A 331 28.06 66.52 1.88
CA SER A 331 28.78 67.46 2.76
C SER A 331 29.89 68.16 1.99
N ARG A 332 29.52 69.06 1.09
CA ARG A 332 30.38 70.20 0.78
C ARG A 332 30.11 71.21 1.88
N SER A 333 31.04 71.26 2.84
CA SER A 333 31.11 72.27 3.88
C SER A 333 31.03 73.67 3.27
N VAL A 334 29.92 74.36 3.50
CA VAL A 334 29.82 75.81 3.31
C VAL A 334 30.47 76.44 4.54
N LEU A 335 31.78 76.70 4.47
CA LEU A 335 32.48 77.56 5.43
C LEU A 335 32.64 78.94 4.78
N PRO A 336 32.13 80.03 5.39
CA PRO A 336 32.38 81.37 4.89
C PRO A 336 33.82 81.76 5.23
N LEU A 337 34.64 82.00 4.21
CA LEU A 337 35.96 82.61 4.37
C LEU A 337 35.77 84.09 4.70
N TYR A 338 35.97 84.43 5.97
CA TYR A 338 36.08 85.80 6.46
C TYR A 338 37.38 86.42 5.93
N LYS A 339 37.29 87.22 4.87
CA LYS A 339 38.44 87.93 4.27
C LYS A 339 38.55 89.29 4.94
N ASN A 340 39.39 89.40 5.96
CA ASN A 340 39.64 90.67 6.62
C ASN A 340 40.48 91.59 5.72
N SER A 341 39.94 92.79 5.56
CA SER A 341 40.50 93.95 4.87
C SER A 341 41.70 94.50 5.63
N HIS A 342 42.82 94.70 4.93
CA HIS A 342 43.74 95.78 5.26
C HIS A 342 44.01 96.62 4.01
N LYS A 343 43.32 97.76 4.00
CA LYS A 343 43.75 99.07 3.46
C LYS A 343 45.28 99.17 3.30
N ASN A 344 45.74 99.54 2.11
CA ASN A 344 46.44 100.83 1.98
C ASN A 344 46.40 101.36 0.55
N SER A 345 45.93 102.60 0.50
CA SER A 345 45.76 103.46 -0.67
C SER A 345 46.97 104.38 -0.75
N SER A 346 47.63 104.44 -1.90
CA SER A 346 48.39 105.63 -2.31
C SER A 346 48.58 105.60 -3.83
N ARG A 347 47.64 106.25 -4.53
CA ARG A 347 47.77 106.66 -5.92
C ARG A 347 47.94 108.18 -5.91
N PRO A 348 49.04 108.77 -6.39
CA PRO A 348 49.05 110.16 -6.80
C PRO A 348 48.62 110.29 -8.26
N ARG A 349 48.11 111.49 -8.55
CA ARG A 349 47.40 111.95 -9.74
C ARG A 349 48.22 113.05 -10.40
N SER A 350 48.31 113.04 -11.73
CA SER A 350 48.57 114.17 -12.63
C SER A 350 48.55 113.60 -14.06
N ASP A 351 47.97 114.19 -15.10
CA ASP A 351 47.14 115.38 -15.31
C ASP A 351 46.12 115.06 -16.40
#